data_AF-A0A358XLH8-F1
#
_entry.id   AF-A0A358XLH8-F1
#
_cell.length_a   1.000
_cell.length_b   1.000
_cell.length_c   1.000
_cell.angle_alpha   90.00
_cell.angle_beta   90.00
_cell.angle_gamma   90.00
#
_symmetry.space_group_name_H-M   'P 1'
#
loop_
_entity.id
_entity.type
_entity.pdbx_description
1 polymer ?
#
loop_
_entity_poly.entity_id
_entity_poly.type
_entity_poly.pdbx_seq_one_letter_code
_entity_poly.pdbx_strand_id
1 'polypeptide(L)'
;MICSDKDILAVLTSSLDACAIYDSAELHISYASTHMLKLWGCDQRIIGQCLENCLQREDLTPYIPLLKNVWINGKTAVIEKIRIK
;
A
#
# COMPACT_ATOMS: atom_id res chain seq x y z
N MET A 1 -3.63 -6.77 -24.23
CA MET A 1 -3.01 -5.53 -24.73
C MET A 1 -3.32 -4.47 -23.69
N ILE A 2 -2.33 -3.87 -23.04
CA ILE A 2 -2.55 -2.76 -22.09
C ILE A 2 -2.67 -1.51 -22.96
N CYS A 3 -3.86 -0.92 -23.03
CA CYS A 3 -4.21 0.18 -23.92
C CYS A 3 -4.48 1.50 -23.18
N SER A 4 -4.51 1.49 -21.84
CA SER A 4 -4.69 2.68 -21.00
C SER A 4 -4.20 2.45 -19.57
N ASP A 5 -3.91 3.52 -18.83
CA ASP A 5 -3.63 3.49 -17.38
C ASP A 5 -4.72 2.75 -16.59
N LYS A 6 -5.97 2.79 -17.09
CA LYS A 6 -7.10 2.03 -16.54
C LYS A 6 -6.91 0.52 -16.61
N ASP A 7 -6.22 0.01 -17.63
CA ASP A 7 -5.97 -1.42 -17.79
C ASP A 7 -4.92 -1.90 -16.78
N ILE A 8 -3.93 -1.07 -16.46
CA ILE A 8 -2.94 -1.34 -15.42
C ILE A 8 -3.64 -1.42 -14.06
N LEU A 9 -4.50 -0.45 -13.76
CA LEU A 9 -5.30 -0.47 -12.53
C LEU A 9 -6.23 -1.69 -12.49
N ALA A 10 -6.86 -2.06 -13.61
CA ALA A 10 -7.72 -3.25 -13.68
C ALA A 10 -6.94 -4.54 -13.40
N VAL A 11 -5.72 -4.68 -13.94
CA VAL A 11 -4.84 -5.83 -13.65
C VAL A 11 -4.46 -5.86 -12.17
N LEU A 12 -4.04 -4.72 -11.59
CA LEU A 12 -3.70 -4.63 -10.17
C LEU A 12 -4.90 -4.88 -9.25
N THR A 13 -6.11 -4.51 -9.69
CA THR A 13 -7.37 -4.76 -8.97
C THR A 13 -7.80 -6.22 -9.05
N SER A 14 -7.51 -6.89 -10.17
CA SER A 14 -7.82 -8.31 -10.37
C SER A 14 -6.89 -9.27 -9.61
N SER A 15 -5.77 -8.76 -9.07
CA SER A 15 -4.90 -9.54 -8.21
C SER A 15 -5.63 -9.95 -6.92
N LEU A 16 -5.47 -11.21 -6.54
CA LEU A 16 -6.03 -11.75 -5.29
C LEU A 16 -5.38 -11.15 -4.04
N ASP A 17 -4.16 -10.60 -4.20
CA ASP A 17 -3.39 -10.07 -3.08
C ASP A 17 -3.83 -8.65 -2.69
N ALA A 18 -3.73 -8.35 -1.38
CA ALA A 18 -3.86 -7.00 -0.87
C ALA A 18 -2.74 -6.12 -1.45
N CYS A 19 -3.12 -5.04 -2.16
CA CYS A 19 -2.17 -4.16 -2.83
C CYS A 19 -2.53 -2.69 -2.56
N ALA A 20 -1.51 -1.85 -2.36
CA ALA A 20 -1.63 -0.40 -2.30
C ALA A 20 -0.51 0.27 -3.11
N ILE A 21 -0.80 1.45 -3.63
CA ILE A 21 0.15 2.29 -4.37
C ILE A 21 0.26 3.62 -3.64
N TYR A 22 1.49 4.08 -3.47
CA TYR A 22 1.81 5.39 -2.90
C TYR A 22 2.38 6.31 -3.99
N ASP A 23 2.07 7.60 -3.94
CA ASP A 23 2.50 8.59 -4.93
C ASP A 23 3.37 9.73 -4.35
N SER A 24 3.73 9.64 -3.06
CA SER A 24 4.62 10.60 -2.41
C SER A 24 5.61 9.95 -1.44
N ALA A 25 6.67 10.69 -1.08
CA ALA A 25 7.64 10.29 -0.06
C ALA A 25 7.00 10.17 1.33
N GLU A 26 5.92 10.90 1.56
CA GLU A 26 5.08 10.85 2.74
C GLU A 26 4.12 9.65 2.74
N LEU A 27 4.18 8.77 1.72
CA LEU A 27 3.31 7.60 1.57
C LEU A 27 1.83 7.96 1.46
N HIS A 28 1.51 8.98 0.66
CA HIS A 28 0.13 9.28 0.29
C HIS A 28 -0.50 8.10 -0.46
N ILE A 29 -1.67 7.66 -0.02
CA ILE A 29 -2.35 6.49 -0.58
C ILE A 29 -3.05 6.93 -1.88
N SER A 30 -2.46 6.58 -3.02
CA SER A 30 -3.06 6.86 -4.34
C SER A 30 -4.08 5.79 -4.73
N TYR A 31 -3.84 4.54 -4.30
CA TYR A 31 -4.71 3.41 -4.55
C TYR A 31 -4.59 2.36 -3.45
N ALA A 32 -5.70 1.69 -3.14
CA ALA A 32 -5.73 0.48 -2.32
C ALA A 32 -6.79 -0.48 -2.86
N SER A 33 -6.42 -1.75 -3.07
CA SER A 33 -7.34 -2.78 -3.52
C SER A 33 -8.38 -3.09 -2.44
N THR A 34 -9.53 -3.67 -2.83
CA THR A 34 -10.57 -4.05 -1.87
C THR A 34 -10.06 -5.01 -0.80
N HIS A 35 -9.12 -5.89 -1.13
CA HIS A 35 -8.47 -6.78 -0.17
C HIS A 35 -7.60 -6.00 0.83
N MET A 36 -6.88 -4.97 0.38
CA MET A 36 -6.09 -4.12 1.26
C MET A 36 -6.96 -3.29 2.20
N LEU A 37 -8.04 -2.70 1.69
CA LEU A 37 -9.00 -1.96 2.52
C LEU A 37 -9.61 -2.83 3.62
N LYS A 38 -9.98 -4.07 3.28
CA LYS A 38 -10.45 -5.07 4.26
C LYS A 38 -9.39 -5.43 5.29
N LEU A 39 -8.14 -5.63 4.85
CA LEU A 39 -7.00 -5.95 5.73
C LEU A 39 -6.73 -4.82 6.73
N TRP A 40 -6.81 -3.58 6.29
CA TRP A 40 -6.67 -2.40 7.14
C TRP A 40 -7.89 -2.12 8.02
N GLY A 41 -9.07 -2.63 7.64
CA GLY A 41 -10.33 -2.31 8.32
C GLY A 41 -10.84 -0.90 7.99
N CYS A 42 -10.52 -0.39 6.81
CA CYS A 42 -10.84 0.96 6.36
C CYS A 42 -11.72 0.96 5.11
N ASP A 43 -12.30 2.12 4.80
CA ASP A 43 -13.03 2.36 3.55
C ASP A 43 -12.22 3.24 2.58
N GLN A 44 -12.78 3.53 1.42
CA GLN A 44 -12.13 4.33 0.37
C GLN A 44 -11.86 5.79 0.78
N ARG A 45 -12.31 6.28 1.95
CA ARG A 45 -12.05 7.65 2.39
C ARG A 45 -10.58 7.88 2.74
N ILE A 46 -9.80 6.81 2.94
CA ILE A 46 -8.35 6.91 3.19
C ILE A 46 -7.54 7.26 1.93
N ILE A 47 -8.12 7.12 0.73
CA ILE A 47 -7.45 7.46 -0.51
C ILE A 47 -7.19 8.97 -0.54
N GLY A 48 -5.98 9.37 -0.91
CA GLY A 48 -5.50 10.76 -0.90
C GLY A 48 -4.92 11.22 0.44
N GLN A 49 -5.03 10.40 1.50
CA GLN A 49 -4.44 10.69 2.80
C GLN A 49 -3.09 9.98 2.97
N CYS A 50 -2.29 10.46 3.93
CA CYS A 50 -1.05 9.84 4.34
C CYS A 50 -1.31 8.54 5.12
N LEU A 51 -0.61 7.46 4.77
CA LEU A 51 -0.72 6.16 5.42
C LEU A 51 -0.59 6.23 6.95
N GLU A 52 0.37 7.02 7.42
CA GLU A 52 0.67 7.24 8.84
C GLU A 52 -0.48 7.94 9.59
N ASN A 53 -1.23 8.81 8.89
CA ASN A 53 -2.35 9.54 9.48
C ASN A 53 -3.63 8.69 9.53
N CYS A 54 -3.86 7.86 8.51
CA CYS A 54 -5.07 7.04 8.42
C CYS A 54 -5.01 5.78 9.27
N LEU A 55 -3.84 5.16 9.35
CA LEU A 55 -3.66 3.89 10.03
C LEU A 55 -2.83 4.14 11.29
N GLN A 56 -3.50 4.57 12.36
CA GLN A 56 -2.92 4.66 13.70
C GLN A 56 -2.80 3.26 14.34
N ARG A 57 -2.15 2.32 13.64
CA ARG A 57 -1.99 0.95 14.12
C ARG A 57 -0.54 0.66 14.48
N GLU A 58 -0.33 0.16 15.70
CA GLU A 58 0.99 -0.18 16.24
C GLU A 58 1.73 -1.26 15.43
N ASP A 59 1.00 -2.14 14.72
CA ASP A 59 1.60 -3.16 13.86
C ASP A 59 2.16 -2.60 12.55
N LEU A 60 1.72 -1.42 12.11
CA LEU A 60 2.14 -0.79 10.86
C LEU A 60 3.26 0.25 11.06
N THR A 61 3.26 0.94 12.20
CA THR A 61 4.25 1.97 12.55
C THR A 61 5.71 1.56 12.32
N PRO A 62 6.18 0.34 12.69
CA PRO A 62 7.56 -0.06 12.48
C PRO A 62 7.98 -0.14 11.00
N TYR A 63 7.01 -0.29 10.09
CA TYR A 63 7.25 -0.45 8.67
C TYR A 63 7.19 0.87 7.89
N ILE A 64 6.62 1.94 8.46
CA ILE A 64 6.56 3.25 7.80
C ILE A 64 7.95 3.78 7.43
N PRO A 65 8.96 3.78 8.33
CA PRO A 65 10.31 4.23 7.97
C PRO A 65 10.95 3.36 6.89
N LEU A 66 10.65 2.06 6.88
CA LEU A 66 11.15 1.13 5.86
C LEU A 66 10.58 1.47 4.49
N LEU A 67 9.27 1.70 4.39
CA LEU A 67 8.62 2.11 3.14
C LEU A 67 9.17 3.44 2.62
N LYS A 68 9.38 4.43 3.51
CA LYS A 68 10.02 5.71 3.15
C LYS A 68 11.45 5.51 2.64
N ASN A 69 12.22 4.60 3.25
CA ASN A 69 13.56 4.25 2.79
C ASN A 69 13.55 3.57 1.41
N VAL A 70 12.59 2.69 1.13
CA VAL A 70 12.43 2.07 -0.20
C VAL A 70 12.12 3.14 -1.24
N TRP A 71 11.23 4.08 -0.92
CA TRP A 71 10.89 5.21 -1.79
C TRP A 71 12.12 6.04 -2.18
N ILE A 72 12.94 6.41 -1.20
CA ILE A 72 14.12 7.27 -1.42
C ILE A 72 15.24 6.53 -2.17
N ASN A 73 15.49 5.28 -1.80
CA ASN A 73 16.69 4.56 -2.26
C ASN A 73 16.45 3.63 -3.45
N GLY A 74 15.19 3.36 -3.80
CA GLY A 74 14.81 2.41 -4.86
C GLY A 74 15.23 0.96 -4.59
N LYS A 75 15.71 0.64 -3.40
CA LYS A 75 16.15 -0.72 -3.02
C LYS A 75 14.97 -1.48 -2.43
N THR A 76 14.64 -2.62 -3.03
CA THR A 76 13.62 -3.52 -2.51
C THR A 76 13.97 -3.98 -1.09
N ALA A 77 13.09 -3.70 -0.14
CA ALA A 77 13.13 -4.33 1.17
C ALA A 77 12.18 -5.53 1.16
N VAL A 78 12.75 -6.74 1.23
CA VAL A 78 11.94 -7.94 1.49
C VAL A 78 11.83 -8.08 3.00
N ILE A 79 10.61 -7.93 3.51
CA ILE A 79 10.30 -8.26 4.90
C ILE A 79 9.92 -9.74 4.89
N GLU A 80 10.83 -10.62 5.31
CA GLU A 80 10.52 -12.04 5.39
C GLU A 80 9.34 -12.26 6.35
N LYS A 81 8.38 -13.09 5.90
CA LYS A 81 7.12 -13.42 6.58
C LYS A 81 7.35 -13.67 8.07
N ILE A 82 6.84 -12.79 8.92
CA ILE A 82 6.59 -13.14 10.32
C ILE A 82 5.53 -14.25 10.28
N ARG A 83 5.88 -15.45 10.74
CA ARG A 83 4.91 -16.51 11.03
C ARG A 83 3.88 -15.93 12.01
N ILE A 84 2.70 -15.59 11.51
CA ILE A 84 1.52 -15.51 12.37
C ILE A 84 1.30 -16.94 12.85
N LYS A 85 1.55 -17.15 14.14
CA LYS A 85 1.47 -18.45 14.81
C LYS A 85 0.03 -18.80 15.12
#